data_AF-A0A7J3VFG9-F1
#
_entry.id   AF-A0A7J3VFG9-F1
#
_cell.length_a   1.000
_cell.length_b   1.000
_cell.length_c   1.000
_cell.angle_alpha   90.00
_cell.angle_beta   90.00
_cell.angle_gamma   90.00
#
_symmetry.space_group_name_H-M   'P 1'
#
loop_
_entity.id
_entity.type
_entity.pdbx_description
1 polymer ?
#
loop_
_entity_poly.entity_id
_entity_poly.type
_entity_poly.pdbx_seq_one_letter_code
_entity_poly.pdbx_strand_id
1 'polypeptide(L)' 'RKKGYGGQKFPEQHNQAKVSKKQTLVLKCKECNYGMMRKGMRVKKLEVV' A
#
# COMPACT_ATOMS: atom_id res chain seq x y z
N ARG A 1 -0.48 -4.91 24.66
CA ARG A 1 -0.94 -3.52 24.93
C ARG A 1 -0.03 -2.94 26.01
N LYS A 2 0.65 -1.79 25.82
CA LYS A 2 1.27 -1.14 26.98
C LYS A 2 0.11 -0.53 27.75
N LYS A 3 -0.20 -1.11 28.91
CA LYS A 3 -1.20 -0.60 29.84
C LYS A 3 -0.45 0.29 30.83
N GLY A 4 -0.89 1.53 30.97
CA GLY A 4 -0.24 2.58 31.75
C GLY A 4 -0.61 3.97 31.23
N TYR A 5 -0.24 5.01 31.96
CA TYR A 5 -0.45 6.40 31.58
C TYR A 5 0.82 6.95 30.92
N GLY A 6 0.64 7.74 29.85
CA GLY A 6 1.74 8.43 29.16
C GLY A 6 1.95 7.97 27.72
N GLY A 7 1.61 8.88 26.80
CA GLY A 7 2.37 9.18 25.59
C GLY A 7 2.30 8.23 24.39
N GLN A 8 2.82 8.74 23.29
CA GLN A 8 2.97 8.04 22.03
C GLN A 8 4.09 7.00 22.14
N LYS A 9 3.69 5.73 22.20
CA LYS A 9 4.59 4.59 22.43
C LYS A 9 5.55 4.30 21.27
N PHE A 10 5.13 4.57 20.04
CA PHE A 10 5.86 4.24 18.82
C PHE A 10 6.10 5.51 18.01
N PRO A 11 7.26 5.64 17.36
CA PRO A 11 7.53 6.79 16.52
C PRO A 11 6.55 6.80 15.34
N GLU A 12 5.97 7.96 15.07
CA GLU A 12 5.22 8.20 13.84
C GLU A 12 6.12 8.90 12.83
N GLN A 13 5.98 8.50 11.56
CA GLN A 13 6.72 9.12 10.47
C GLN A 13 5.95 10.36 9.99
N HIS A 14 6.40 11.54 10.41
CA HIS A 14 5.79 12.82 10.02
C HIS A 14 6.24 13.30 8.64
N ASN A 15 7.50 13.09 8.27
CA ASN A 15 8.10 13.69 7.06
C ASN A 15 8.27 12.64 5.94
N GLN A 16 7.22 12.42 5.16
CA GLN A 16 7.24 11.47 4.05
C GLN A 16 7.79 12.11 2.77
N ALA A 17 9.01 11.76 2.36
CA ALA A 17 9.66 12.33 1.16
C ALA A 17 9.02 11.90 -0.18
N LYS A 18 8.24 10.81 -0.19
CA LYS A 18 7.75 10.19 -1.42
C LYS A 18 6.33 10.65 -1.74
N VAL A 19 6.19 11.41 -2.83
CA VAL A 19 4.89 11.96 -3.29
C VAL A 19 4.05 10.99 -4.14
N SER A 20 4.63 9.86 -4.56
CA SER A 20 3.96 8.85 -5.41
C SER A 20 3.88 7.49 -4.71
N LYS A 21 3.00 6.61 -5.19
CA LYS A 21 2.85 5.24 -4.67
C LYS A 21 3.13 4.23 -5.77
N LYS A 22 3.64 3.05 -5.40
CA LYS A 22 3.70 1.91 -6.32
C LYS A 22 2.28 1.35 -6.46
N GLN A 23 1.73 1.37 -7.65
CA GLN A 23 0.44 0.76 -7.94
C GLN A 23 0.67 -0.65 -8.46
N THR A 24 0.25 -1.65 -7.68
CA THR A 24 0.28 -3.07 -8.05
C THR A 24 -1.10 -3.49 -8.51
N LEU A 25 -1.19 -4.01 -9.73
CA LEU A 25 -2.44 -4.56 -10.26
C LEU A 25 -2.57 -6.03 -9.85
N VAL A 26 -3.76 -6.39 -9.37
CA VAL A 26 -4.16 -7.78 -9.15
C VAL A 26 -4.93 -8.23 -10.39
N LEU A 27 -4.37 -9.20 -11.11
CA LEU A 27 -5.01 -9.81 -12.26
C LEU A 27 -5.73 -11.07 -11.80
N LYS A 28 -7.02 -11.15 -12.07
CA LYS A 28 -7.82 -12.34 -11.76
C LYS A 28 -7.95 -13.21 -13.01
N CYS A 29 -7.57 -14.47 -12.91
CA CYS A 29 -7.82 -15.44 -13.98
C CYS A 29 -9.33 -15.67 -14.14
N LYS A 30 -9.84 -15.65 -15.37
CA LYS A 30 -11.27 -15.85 -15.64
C LYS A 30 -11.74 -17.29 -15.42
N GLU A 31 -10.85 -18.27 -15.62
CA GLU A 31 -11.18 -19.69 -15.57
C GLU A 31 -11.08 -20.25 -14.14
N CYS A 32 -9.95 -20.00 -13.47
CA CYS A 32 -9.67 -20.57 -12.14
C CYS A 32 -9.81 -19.57 -10.98
N ASN A 33 -10.17 -18.32 -11.26
CA ASN A 33 -10.33 -17.24 -10.26
C ASN A 33 -9.08 -16.89 -9.43
N TYR A 34 -7.92 -17.47 -9.72
CA TYR A 34 -6.68 -17.18 -9.02
C TYR A 34 -6.21 -15.73 -9.27
N GLY A 35 -5.79 -15.05 -8.21
CA GLY A 35 -5.30 -13.68 -8.23
C GLY A 35 -3.77 -13.64 -8.32
N MET A 36 -3.23 -12.99 -9.36
CA MET A 36 -1.80 -12.77 -9.52
C MET A 36 -1.47 -11.28 -9.37
N MET A 37 -0.49 -10.97 -8.54
CA MET A 37 0.01 -9.60 -8.38
C MET A 37 1.22 -9.37 -9.27
N ARG A 38 1.16 -8.38 -10.16
CA ARG A 38 2.32 -7.96 -10.96
C ARG A 38 3.16 -6.94 -10.22
N LYS A 39 4.43 -6.81 -10.61
CA LYS A 39 5.31 -5.75 -10.13
C LYS A 39 4.66 -4.39 -10.44
N GLY A 40 4.49 -3.57 -9.41
CA GLY A 40 3.89 -2.26 -9.53
C GLY A 40 4.87 -1.17 -9.89
N MET A 41 4.38 -0.12 -10.57
CA MET A 41 5.15 1.07 -10.94
C MET A 41 4.78 2.26 -10.06
N ARG A 42 5.73 3.19 -9.82
CA ARG A 42 5.45 4.42 -9.06
C ARG A 42 4.75 5.41 -9.96
N VAL A 43 3.48 5.70 -9.67
CA VAL A 43 2.66 6.65 -10.44
C VAL A 43 1.91 7.60 -9.51
N LYS A 44 1.55 8.78 -10.03
CA LYS A 44 0.71 9.76 -9.30
C LYS A 44 -0.78 9.46 -9.50
N LYS A 45 -1.17 9.01 -10.70
CA LYS A 45 -2.54 8.66 -11.07
C LYS A 45 -2.52 7.39 -11.94
N LEU A 46 -3.50 6.51 -11.75
CA LEU A 46 -3.73 5.32 -12.57
C LEU A 46 -5.23 5.21 -12.80
N GLU A 47 -5.64 5.05 -14.05
CA GLU A 47 -7.03 4.83 -14.46
C GLU A 47 -7.11 3.49 -15.17
N VAL A 48 -8.15 2.71 -14.87
CA VAL A 48 -8.48 1.47 -15.57
C VAL A 48 -9.60 1.81 -16.53
N VAL A 49 -9.36 1.64 -17.83
CA VAL A 49 -10.34 1.85 -18.91
C VAL A 49 -10.98 0.52 -19.27
#